data_AF-A0A8J7HCL3-F1
#
_entry.id   AF-A0A8J7HCL3-F1
#
_cell.length_a   1.000
_cell.length_b   1.000
_cell.length_c   1.000
_cell.angle_alpha   90.00
_cell.angle_beta   90.00
_cell.angle_gamma   90.00
#
_symmetry.space_group_name_H-M   'P 1'
#
loop_
_entity.id
_entity.type
_entity.pdbx_description
1 polymer ?
#
loop_
_entity_poly.entity_id
_entity_poly.type
_entity_poly.pdbx_seq_one_letter_code
_entity_poly.pdbx_strand_id
1 'polypeptide(L)'
;MKKIILIIIVAVVMLQGCVEKSEDYVDGDIQTTNQEGTENEMNDTSDQKDPIDNKTEVSDMEENKTMKETEKATQVPTSTPTPTPELVMPLTVNDTGKVLIQTVSTSTAYPYTSYIITSVNGESIVLDPTSMPDTDLVDINPAGIFITHGHPDHNDRIFLQAYDCPTVKYEKADIQLNDFHVYTILSSHNNDTIIPENFNVMIVLEVDGLRIAHMGDIGQTFLTEEQLKELGEIDIAFMQFENSYSSMSLKNKKGFQLIEQLNPKIVIPTHYTDNTLPVLEEKYGPITEFENKLAIATEDLPEKNLTVYRILNNYKYK
;
A
#
# COMPACT_ATOMS: atom_id res chain seq x y z
N MET A 1 -66.65 -29.11 2.99
CA MET A 1 -66.21 -29.31 4.40
C MET A 1 -64.83 -29.98 4.39
N LYS A 2 -63.80 -29.25 4.82
CA LYS A 2 -62.63 -29.67 5.60
C LYS A 2 -61.55 -28.59 5.42
N LYS A 3 -61.43 -27.74 6.44
CA LYS A 3 -60.33 -26.78 6.60
C LYS A 3 -59.08 -27.57 6.96
N ILE A 4 -57.98 -27.34 6.28
CA ILE A 4 -56.64 -27.74 6.74
C ILE A 4 -55.95 -26.42 7.13
N ILE A 5 -55.79 -26.24 8.43
CA ILE A 5 -55.04 -25.14 9.03
C ILE A 5 -53.58 -25.60 9.04
N LEU A 6 -52.74 -24.94 8.26
CA LEU A 6 -51.29 -25.13 8.28
C LEU A 6 -50.72 -24.21 9.35
N ILE A 7 -50.29 -24.80 10.48
CA ILE A 7 -49.54 -24.11 11.53
C ILE A 7 -48.07 -24.18 11.11
N ILE A 8 -47.51 -23.04 10.69
CA ILE A 8 -46.06 -22.90 10.51
C ILE A 8 -45.49 -22.49 11.86
N ILE A 9 -44.72 -23.41 12.46
CA ILE A 9 -43.94 -23.17 13.68
C ILE A 9 -42.69 -22.40 13.25
N VAL A 10 -42.56 -21.14 13.70
CA VAL A 10 -41.32 -20.36 13.60
C VAL A 10 -40.40 -20.83 14.72
N ALA A 11 -39.34 -21.56 14.37
CA ALA A 11 -38.26 -21.87 15.29
C ALA A 11 -37.31 -20.67 15.38
N VAL A 12 -37.42 -19.90 16.46
CA VAL A 12 -36.43 -18.90 16.86
C VAL A 12 -35.27 -19.66 17.52
N VAL A 13 -34.16 -19.83 16.79
CA VAL A 13 -32.91 -20.31 17.36
C VAL A 13 -32.15 -19.09 17.88
N MET A 14 -32.18 -18.91 19.20
CA MET A 14 -31.27 -18.03 19.92
C MET A 14 -29.90 -18.71 19.97
N LEU A 15 -28.91 -18.18 19.25
CA LEU A 15 -27.50 -18.51 19.44
C LEU A 15 -26.87 -17.39 20.25
N GLN A 16 -26.75 -17.63 21.56
CA GLN A 16 -25.95 -16.84 22.46
C GLN A 16 -24.47 -17.24 22.31
N GLY A 17 -23.65 -16.23 22.01
CA GLY A 17 -22.33 -15.97 22.60
C GLY A 17 -21.29 -17.09 22.60
N CYS A 18 -20.30 -16.95 21.71
CA CYS A 18 -18.91 -17.30 22.00
C CYS A 18 -18.04 -16.12 21.57
N VAL A 19 -17.56 -15.35 22.54
CA VAL A 19 -16.44 -14.42 22.38
C VAL A 19 -15.20 -15.23 22.75
N GLU A 20 -14.46 -15.69 21.74
CA GLU A 20 -13.10 -16.21 21.94
C GLU A 20 -12.11 -15.08 21.61
N LYS A 21 -11.25 -14.81 22.59
CA LYS A 21 -10.13 -13.89 22.50
C LYS A 21 -9.12 -14.48 21.49
N SER A 22 -8.77 -13.72 20.46
CA SER A 22 -7.58 -14.01 19.66
C SER A 22 -6.33 -13.68 20.49
N GLU A 23 -5.52 -14.69 20.76
CA GLU A 23 -4.21 -14.55 21.40
C GLU A 23 -3.22 -13.86 20.45
N ASP A 24 -2.37 -13.02 21.04
CA ASP A 24 -1.33 -12.23 20.39
C ASP A 24 -0.31 -13.11 19.64
N TYR A 25 -0.12 -12.84 18.35
CA TYR A 25 1.00 -13.38 17.59
C TYR A 25 2.26 -12.60 17.95
N VAL A 26 3.17 -13.26 18.67
CA VAL A 26 4.47 -12.71 19.07
C VAL A 26 5.51 -12.96 17.98
N ASP A 27 6.25 -11.90 17.69
CA ASP A 27 7.34 -11.76 16.73
C ASP A 27 8.35 -12.92 16.81
N GLY A 28 8.66 -13.50 15.65
CA GLY A 28 9.61 -14.60 15.49
C GLY A 28 10.81 -14.15 14.67
N ASP A 29 11.92 -13.91 15.36
CA ASP A 29 13.24 -13.58 14.81
C ASP A 29 13.61 -14.47 13.60
N ILE A 30 13.82 -13.86 12.44
CA ILE A 30 14.41 -14.53 11.27
C ILE A 30 15.91 -14.69 11.53
N GLN A 31 16.30 -15.88 11.98
CA GLN A 31 17.69 -16.32 11.94
C GLN A 31 18.09 -16.62 10.50
N THR A 32 19.10 -15.90 10.01
CA THR A 32 19.79 -16.19 8.76
C THR A 32 20.68 -17.43 8.93
N THR A 33 20.25 -18.56 8.38
CA THR A 33 21.11 -19.74 8.26
C THR A 33 21.84 -19.72 6.92
N ASN A 34 23.14 -19.39 6.96
CA ASN A 34 24.08 -19.65 5.88
C ASN A 34 24.25 -21.17 5.72
N GLN A 35 24.01 -21.69 4.52
CA GLN A 35 24.43 -23.04 4.14
C GLN A 35 25.76 -22.97 3.37
N GLU A 36 26.78 -23.61 3.94
CA GLU A 36 28.04 -24.00 3.27
C GLU A 36 27.98 -25.44 2.75
N GLY A 37 28.79 -25.70 1.71
CA GLY A 37 29.17 -27.01 1.16
C GLY A 37 28.92 -27.07 -0.35
N THR A 38 29.87 -27.38 -1.25
CA THR A 38 31.09 -28.21 -1.13
C THR A 38 32.11 -27.93 -2.25
N GLU A 39 33.38 -27.95 -1.84
CA GLU A 39 34.66 -28.36 -2.47
C GLU A 39 34.81 -28.60 -3.99
N ASN A 40 35.92 -28.10 -4.54
CA ASN A 40 36.87 -28.91 -5.34
C ASN A 40 38.30 -28.30 -5.34
N GLU A 41 39.28 -29.21 -5.31
CA GLU A 41 40.73 -29.06 -5.05
C GLU A 41 41.57 -28.44 -6.21
N MET A 42 42.72 -27.82 -5.89
CA MET A 42 44.11 -28.31 -6.12
C MET A 42 45.20 -27.20 -6.22
N ASN A 43 46.28 -27.42 -5.46
CA ASN A 43 47.72 -27.04 -5.63
C ASN A 43 48.10 -25.53 -5.63
N ASP A 44 49.24 -25.03 -5.11
CA ASP A 44 50.57 -25.57 -4.75
C ASP A 44 51.33 -24.54 -3.85
N THR A 45 52.28 -25.03 -3.03
CA THR A 45 53.49 -24.48 -2.32
C THR A 45 53.82 -22.96 -2.29
N SER A 46 54.53 -22.32 -1.32
CA SER A 46 55.48 -22.68 -0.23
C SER A 46 55.85 -21.43 0.62
N ASP A 47 56.30 -21.64 1.88
CA ASP A 47 57.32 -20.89 2.68
C ASP A 47 57.10 -19.37 3.03
N GLN A 48 57.46 -18.77 4.19
CA GLN A 48 58.27 -19.11 5.37
C GLN A 48 58.07 -18.04 6.50
N LYS A 49 57.98 -18.51 7.77
CA LYS A 49 58.49 -18.01 9.08
C LYS A 49 58.34 -16.55 9.61
N ASP A 50 57.88 -16.51 10.88
CA ASP A 50 57.79 -15.48 11.94
C ASP A 50 59.16 -14.85 12.41
N PRO A 51 59.29 -13.99 13.48
CA PRO A 51 58.31 -13.52 14.49
C PRO A 51 58.40 -12.04 15.03
N ILE A 52 57.30 -11.65 15.70
CA ILE A 52 57.10 -10.95 17.01
C ILE A 52 58.32 -10.23 17.66
N ASP A 53 58.16 -8.95 18.06
CA ASP A 53 58.41 -8.52 19.45
C ASP A 53 57.78 -7.17 19.86
N ASN A 54 57.50 -7.06 21.16
CA ASN A 54 56.69 -6.08 21.88
C ASN A 54 57.56 -5.20 22.83
N LYS A 55 56.96 -4.21 23.52
CA LYS A 55 57.46 -3.28 24.59
C LYS A 55 57.77 -1.87 24.09
N THR A 56 57.21 -0.74 24.57
CA THR A 56 56.83 -0.19 25.91
C THR A 56 58.00 0.14 26.83
N GLU A 57 58.25 1.46 27.02
CA GLU A 57 58.68 2.19 28.24
C GLU A 57 59.02 3.64 27.81
N VAL A 58 58.23 4.69 28.13
CA VAL A 58 58.20 5.53 29.34
C VAL A 58 59.55 6.14 29.75
N SER A 59 59.68 7.48 29.62
CA SER A 59 60.40 8.32 30.58
C SER A 59 60.00 9.79 30.44
N ASP A 60 59.61 10.38 31.57
CA ASP A 60 59.32 11.80 31.81
C ASP A 60 60.53 12.72 31.64
N MET A 61 60.29 14.01 31.35
CA MET A 61 60.92 15.14 32.06
C MET A 61 60.27 16.48 31.64
N GLU A 62 59.87 17.26 32.65
CA GLU A 62 59.38 18.64 32.59
C GLU A 62 60.47 19.63 32.15
N GLU A 63 60.08 20.70 31.45
CA GLU A 63 60.58 22.05 31.79
C GLU A 63 59.67 23.18 31.27
N ASN A 64 59.42 24.14 32.16
CA ASN A 64 58.56 25.31 32.01
C ASN A 64 59.13 26.37 31.04
N LYS A 65 58.29 26.95 30.18
CA LYS A 65 58.48 28.34 29.73
C LYS A 65 57.18 29.03 29.29
N THR A 66 56.79 30.00 30.09
CA THR A 66 55.72 30.99 29.86
C THR A 66 56.07 31.92 28.68
N MET A 67 55.14 32.18 27.75
CA MET A 67 54.96 33.50 27.10
C MET A 67 53.62 33.63 26.35
N LYS A 68 52.83 34.59 26.84
CA LYS A 68 51.94 35.56 26.14
C LYS A 68 50.81 35.06 25.23
N GLU A 69 49.60 35.26 25.74
CA GLU A 69 48.34 35.46 25.02
C GLU A 69 48.48 36.43 23.84
N THR A 70 47.86 36.07 22.74
CA THR A 70 47.25 37.01 21.80
C THR A 70 45.88 36.44 21.47
N GLU A 71 44.84 36.92 22.14
CA GLU A 71 43.45 36.58 21.83
C GLU A 71 43.12 37.09 20.43
N LYS A 72 43.02 36.15 19.48
CA LYS A 72 42.39 36.42 18.18
C LYS A 72 40.94 36.00 18.33
N ALA A 73 40.03 36.97 18.37
CA ALA A 73 38.60 36.73 18.38
C ALA A 73 38.20 35.96 17.11
N THR A 74 37.98 34.65 17.26
CA THR A 74 37.37 33.82 16.22
C THR A 74 35.88 34.13 16.22
N GLN A 75 35.43 34.91 15.23
CA GLN A 75 34.02 35.02 14.92
C GLN A 75 33.52 33.64 14.51
N VAL A 76 32.66 33.04 15.33
CA VAL A 76 31.89 31.85 14.96
C VAL A 76 31.02 32.25 13.78
N PRO A 77 31.12 31.58 12.62
CA PRO A 77 30.22 31.86 11.51
C PRO A 77 28.80 31.52 11.98
N THR A 78 27.94 32.55 12.05
CA THR A 78 26.50 32.38 12.19
C THR A 78 26.01 31.54 11.02
N SER A 79 25.70 30.27 11.29
CA SER A 79 25.03 29.40 10.34
C SER A 79 23.68 30.03 10.01
N THR A 80 23.51 30.45 8.76
CA THR A 80 22.18 30.78 8.22
C THR A 80 21.29 29.56 8.45
N PRO A 81 20.12 29.69 9.11
CA PRO A 81 19.23 28.56 9.26
C PRO A 81 18.87 28.05 7.86
N THR A 82 19.12 26.76 7.63
CA THR A 82 18.62 26.07 6.44
C THR A 82 17.10 26.31 6.39
N PRO A 83 16.55 26.80 5.26
CA PRO A 83 15.11 26.97 5.16
C PRO A 83 14.45 25.62 5.42
N THR A 84 13.47 25.60 6.33
CA THR A 84 12.63 24.42 6.57
C THR A 84 12.02 24.00 5.23
N PRO A 85 12.07 22.70 4.87
CA PRO A 85 11.45 22.22 3.65
C PRO A 85 9.98 22.65 3.60
N GLU A 86 9.51 23.04 2.41
CA GLU A 86 8.09 23.32 2.19
C GLU A 86 7.31 22.01 2.28
N LEU A 87 6.37 21.94 3.23
CA LEU A 87 5.46 20.81 3.39
C LEU A 87 4.51 20.72 2.18
N VAL A 88 4.31 19.51 1.69
CA VAL A 88 3.31 19.20 0.67
C VAL A 88 2.45 18.10 1.26
N MET A 89 1.20 18.41 1.62
CA MET A 89 0.33 17.55 2.42
C MET A 89 -0.93 17.15 1.64
N PRO A 90 -1.51 15.95 1.90
CA PRO A 90 -2.81 15.57 1.38
C PRO A 90 -3.90 16.58 1.72
N LEU A 91 -4.87 16.71 0.82
CA LEU A 91 -6.04 17.54 1.03
C LEU A 91 -7.03 16.81 1.94
N THR A 92 -7.52 17.52 2.96
CA THR A 92 -8.59 17.05 3.86
C THR A 92 -9.95 17.68 3.52
N VAL A 93 -9.98 18.56 2.52
CA VAL A 93 -11.19 19.19 1.98
C VAL A 93 -11.20 19.01 0.47
N ASN A 94 -12.36 18.63 -0.07
CA ASN A 94 -12.58 18.55 -1.51
C ASN A 94 -13.41 19.74 -1.99
N ASP A 95 -12.79 20.67 -2.72
CA ASP A 95 -13.42 21.83 -3.33
C ASP A 95 -13.45 21.75 -4.87
N THR A 96 -13.12 20.59 -5.42
CA THR A 96 -12.94 20.40 -6.88
C THR A 96 -14.26 20.25 -7.63
N GLY A 97 -15.35 19.94 -6.92
CA GLY A 97 -16.64 19.57 -7.52
C GLY A 97 -16.65 18.20 -8.19
N LYS A 98 -15.62 17.37 -7.95
CA LYS A 98 -15.42 16.05 -8.54
C LYS A 98 -14.95 15.06 -7.46
N VAL A 99 -14.98 13.75 -7.74
CA VAL A 99 -14.36 12.76 -6.86
C VAL A 99 -12.85 13.00 -6.85
N LEU A 100 -12.27 13.08 -5.66
CA LEU A 100 -10.84 13.34 -5.47
C LEU A 100 -10.14 12.04 -5.02
N ILE A 101 -9.13 11.61 -5.78
CA ILE A 101 -8.29 10.44 -5.48
C ILE A 101 -6.88 10.94 -5.19
N GLN A 102 -6.30 10.56 -4.04
CA GLN A 102 -4.95 10.98 -3.63
C GLN A 102 -4.11 9.77 -3.21
N THR A 103 -2.85 9.70 -3.63
CA THR A 103 -1.86 8.77 -3.07
C THR A 103 -1.32 9.32 -1.76
N VAL A 104 -1.19 8.55 -0.69
CA VAL A 104 -0.86 9.18 0.62
C VAL A 104 0.22 8.52 1.45
N SER A 105 0.78 7.40 0.98
CA SER A 105 1.82 6.69 1.72
C SER A 105 3.10 7.54 1.85
N THR A 106 3.74 7.49 3.01
CA THR A 106 5.12 8.00 3.20
C THR A 106 6.19 6.96 2.84
N SER A 107 5.78 5.75 2.44
CA SER A 107 6.69 4.67 2.06
C SER A 107 7.42 4.98 0.77
N THR A 108 8.75 4.89 0.79
CA THR A 108 9.57 4.95 -0.43
C THR A 108 9.58 3.63 -1.19
N ALA A 109 9.26 2.52 -0.53
CA ALA A 109 9.23 1.19 -1.14
C ALA A 109 7.87 0.91 -1.83
N TYR A 110 6.78 1.40 -1.23
CA TYR A 110 5.40 1.14 -1.69
C TYR A 110 4.58 2.45 -1.74
N PRO A 111 4.98 3.45 -2.54
CA PRO A 111 4.33 4.76 -2.55
C PRO A 111 2.94 4.78 -3.23
N TYR A 112 2.54 3.70 -3.90
CA TYR A 112 1.35 3.60 -4.75
C TYR A 112 0.40 2.47 -4.34
N THR A 113 0.27 2.20 -3.04
CA THR A 113 -0.69 1.21 -2.50
C THR A 113 -1.82 1.86 -1.70
N SER A 114 -1.57 3.00 -1.06
CA SER A 114 -2.55 3.69 -0.20
C SER A 114 -3.22 4.87 -0.88
N TYR A 115 -4.56 4.88 -0.83
CA TYR A 115 -5.38 5.91 -1.46
C TYR A 115 -6.40 6.52 -0.49
N ILE A 116 -6.54 7.84 -0.54
CA ILE A 116 -7.73 8.54 -0.06
C ILE A 116 -8.64 8.78 -1.25
N ILE A 117 -9.91 8.41 -1.11
CA ILE A 117 -10.95 8.74 -2.08
C ILE A 117 -11.99 9.59 -1.37
N THR A 118 -12.24 10.80 -1.87
CA THR A 118 -13.16 11.77 -1.29
C THR A 118 -14.29 12.07 -2.27
N SER A 119 -15.53 11.94 -1.82
CA SER A 119 -16.73 12.29 -2.57
C SER A 119 -16.78 13.79 -2.88
N VAL A 120 -17.69 14.18 -3.77
CA VAL A 120 -17.98 15.60 -4.06
C VAL A 120 -18.45 16.35 -2.81
N ASN A 121 -19.15 15.68 -1.88
CA ASN A 121 -19.64 16.28 -0.64
C ASN A 121 -18.62 16.27 0.51
N GLY A 122 -17.44 15.67 0.30
CA GLY A 122 -16.33 15.71 1.25
C GLY A 122 -16.23 14.50 2.19
N GLU A 123 -17.12 13.51 2.10
CA GLU A 123 -16.92 12.22 2.79
C GLU A 123 -15.71 11.51 2.18
N SER A 124 -14.85 10.92 3.02
CA SER A 124 -13.62 10.24 2.56
C SER A 124 -13.56 8.80 3.04
N ILE A 125 -12.95 7.93 2.24
CA ILE A 125 -12.55 6.58 2.65
C ILE A 125 -11.07 6.36 2.36
N VAL A 126 -10.48 5.40 3.05
CA VAL A 126 -9.07 5.01 2.87
C VAL A 126 -8.99 3.55 2.42
N LEU A 127 -8.21 3.32 1.36
CA LEU A 127 -7.91 1.99 0.83
C LEU A 127 -6.44 1.65 1.13
N ASP A 128 -6.20 0.44 1.66
CA ASP A 128 -4.86 -0.13 1.92
C ASP A 128 -3.87 0.85 2.57
N PRO A 129 -4.17 1.35 3.79
CA PRO A 129 -3.31 2.30 4.47
C PRO A 129 -1.93 1.70 4.77
N THR A 130 -0.87 2.39 4.38
CA THR A 130 0.51 1.94 4.53
C THR A 130 1.43 3.12 4.77
N SER A 131 2.15 3.10 5.90
CA SER A 131 3.05 4.19 6.28
C SER A 131 2.35 5.55 6.15
N MET A 132 1.14 5.64 6.71
CA MET A 132 0.30 6.83 6.60
C MET A 132 0.96 8.01 7.34
N PRO A 133 0.71 9.25 6.93
CA PRO A 133 1.18 10.41 7.68
C PRO A 133 0.60 10.41 9.09
N ASP A 134 1.35 11.00 10.01
CA ASP A 134 0.91 11.20 11.40
C ASP A 134 -0.40 12.00 11.42
N THR A 135 -1.36 11.55 12.23
CA THR A 135 -2.67 12.21 12.38
C THR A 135 -2.55 13.61 12.96
N ASP A 136 -1.46 13.90 13.71
CA ASP A 136 -1.17 15.26 14.19
C ASP A 136 -0.76 16.21 13.05
N LEU A 137 -0.27 15.66 11.92
CA LEU A 137 0.08 16.44 10.73
C LEU A 137 -1.10 16.59 9.76
N VAL A 138 -1.84 15.50 9.54
CA VAL A 138 -3.01 15.46 8.65
C VAL A 138 -4.07 14.56 9.24
N ASP A 139 -5.15 15.17 9.70
CA ASP A 139 -6.35 14.44 10.10
C ASP A 139 -7.22 14.16 8.87
N ILE A 140 -7.20 12.90 8.42
CA ILE A 140 -7.96 12.44 7.25
C ILE A 140 -9.44 12.22 7.63
N ASN A 141 -9.71 11.88 8.90
CA ASN A 141 -11.03 11.56 9.45
C ASN A 141 -11.91 10.70 8.49
N PRO A 142 -11.48 9.49 8.12
CA PRO A 142 -12.19 8.68 7.14
C PRO A 142 -13.51 8.14 7.70
N ALA A 143 -14.53 8.09 6.83
CA ALA A 143 -15.81 7.45 7.10
C ALA A 143 -15.72 5.92 7.06
N GLY A 144 -14.69 5.37 6.43
CA GLY A 144 -14.39 3.94 6.43
C GLY A 144 -12.99 3.62 5.93
N ILE A 145 -12.45 2.49 6.40
CA ILE A 145 -11.13 1.99 6.01
C ILE A 145 -11.29 0.56 5.47
N PHE A 146 -10.71 0.30 4.30
CA PHE A 146 -10.86 -0.98 3.60
C PHE A 146 -9.48 -1.53 3.23
N ILE A 147 -9.24 -2.78 3.61
CA ILE A 147 -7.95 -3.46 3.44
C ILE A 147 -8.13 -4.72 2.59
N THR A 148 -7.36 -4.85 1.52
CA THR A 148 -7.45 -5.94 0.54
C THR A 148 -6.91 -7.26 1.08
N HIS A 149 -5.82 -7.24 1.85
CA HIS A 149 -5.17 -8.43 2.41
C HIS A 149 -4.26 -8.11 3.61
N GLY A 150 -3.71 -9.14 4.25
CA GLY A 150 -3.03 -9.02 5.54
C GLY A 150 -1.57 -8.54 5.52
N HIS A 151 -0.98 -8.21 4.36
CA HIS A 151 0.44 -7.87 4.32
C HIS A 151 0.74 -6.46 4.89
N PRO A 152 1.95 -6.25 5.46
CA PRO A 152 2.30 -5.00 6.12
C PRO A 152 2.31 -3.77 5.20
N ASP A 153 2.54 -3.96 3.90
CA ASP A 153 2.53 -2.91 2.88
C ASP A 153 1.12 -2.51 2.40
N HIS A 154 0.08 -3.03 3.06
CA HIS A 154 -1.33 -2.66 2.91
C HIS A 154 -2.03 -2.40 4.27
N ASN A 155 -1.29 -2.51 5.38
CA ASN A 155 -1.87 -2.54 6.72
C ASN A 155 -1.05 -1.74 7.74
N ASP A 156 -1.43 -0.48 7.90
CA ASP A 156 -0.88 0.43 8.90
C ASP A 156 -1.65 0.35 10.23
N ARG A 157 -1.15 -0.47 11.15
CA ARG A 157 -1.79 -0.69 12.46
C ARG A 157 -1.95 0.58 13.29
N ILE A 158 -1.03 1.54 13.18
CA ILE A 158 -1.08 2.79 13.96
C ILE A 158 -2.23 3.63 13.42
N PHE A 159 -2.30 3.79 12.09
CA PHE A 159 -3.38 4.51 11.44
C PHE A 159 -4.75 3.90 11.76
N LEU A 160 -4.88 2.57 11.69
CA LEU A 160 -6.12 1.86 11.97
C LEU A 160 -6.61 2.04 13.41
N GLN A 161 -5.71 2.28 14.37
CA GLN A 161 -6.07 2.52 15.78
C GLN A 161 -6.43 3.97 16.07
N ALA A 162 -6.08 4.89 15.17
CA ALA A 162 -6.31 6.33 15.37
C ALA A 162 -7.77 6.75 15.12
N TYR A 163 -8.55 5.94 14.39
CA TYR A 163 -9.92 6.27 13.99
C TYR A 163 -10.93 5.23 14.44
N ASP A 164 -12.09 5.70 14.91
CA ASP A 164 -13.25 4.86 15.25
C ASP A 164 -14.27 4.92 14.10
N CYS A 165 -14.04 4.11 13.06
CA CYS A 165 -14.89 4.03 11.88
C CYS A 165 -15.02 2.57 11.38
N PRO A 166 -16.03 2.24 10.55
CA PRO A 166 -16.10 0.96 9.87
C PRO A 166 -14.77 0.58 9.22
N THR A 167 -14.21 -0.55 9.63
CA THR A 167 -12.95 -1.07 9.12
C THR A 167 -13.14 -2.49 8.62
N VAL A 168 -13.02 -2.70 7.31
CA VAL A 168 -13.12 -4.02 6.67
C VAL A 168 -11.72 -4.55 6.40
N LYS A 169 -11.44 -5.77 6.85
CA LYS A 169 -10.13 -6.41 6.69
C LYS A 169 -10.26 -7.72 5.94
N TYR A 170 -9.97 -7.68 4.64
CA TYR A 170 -9.78 -8.86 3.79
C TYR A 170 -10.86 -9.95 3.91
N GLU A 171 -12.10 -9.50 4.05
CA GLU A 171 -13.30 -10.32 4.20
C GLU A 171 -14.40 -9.82 3.27
N LYS A 172 -15.45 -10.64 3.05
CA LYS A 172 -16.63 -10.23 2.28
C LYS A 172 -17.46 -9.24 3.08
N ALA A 173 -17.76 -8.09 2.50
CA ALA A 173 -18.50 -7.00 3.11
C ALA A 173 -19.35 -6.28 2.06
N ASP A 174 -20.40 -5.62 2.54
CA ASP A 174 -21.31 -4.75 1.77
C ASP A 174 -21.77 -3.66 2.75
N ILE A 175 -21.28 -2.44 2.53
CA ILE A 175 -21.38 -1.31 3.46
C ILE A 175 -21.90 -0.09 2.71
N GLN A 176 -22.97 0.50 3.23
CA GLN A 176 -23.47 1.80 2.82
C GLN A 176 -23.01 2.87 3.81
N LEU A 177 -22.19 3.82 3.32
CA LEU A 177 -21.85 5.09 3.98
C LEU A 177 -22.77 6.20 3.44
N ASN A 178 -22.51 7.48 3.76
CA ASN A 178 -23.41 8.55 3.33
C ASN A 178 -23.33 8.78 1.82
N ASP A 179 -22.11 8.86 1.27
CA ASP A 179 -21.84 9.11 -0.14
C ASP A 179 -21.31 7.86 -0.87
N PHE A 180 -20.80 6.86 -0.14
CA PHE A 180 -20.22 5.65 -0.71
C PHE A 180 -21.09 4.42 -0.48
N HIS A 181 -21.19 3.59 -1.51
CA HIS A 181 -21.51 2.17 -1.36
C HIS A 181 -20.24 1.36 -1.62
N VAL A 182 -19.79 0.55 -0.66
CA VAL A 182 -18.55 -0.23 -0.75
C VAL A 182 -18.84 -1.69 -0.49
N TYR A 183 -18.43 -2.55 -1.41
CA TYR A 183 -18.55 -3.99 -1.26
C TYR A 183 -17.26 -4.70 -1.68
N THR A 184 -17.02 -5.88 -1.11
CA THR A 184 -15.79 -6.64 -1.35
C THR A 184 -16.09 -8.02 -1.90
N ILE A 185 -15.22 -8.47 -2.81
CA ILE A 185 -15.34 -9.75 -3.50
C ILE A 185 -14.09 -10.57 -3.18
N LEU A 186 -14.29 -11.77 -2.64
CA LEU A 186 -13.20 -12.69 -2.35
C LEU A 186 -12.42 -13.00 -3.63
N SER A 187 -11.10 -12.97 -3.51
CA SER A 187 -10.14 -13.38 -4.53
C SER A 187 -8.93 -14.03 -3.85
N SER A 188 -7.96 -14.46 -4.64
CA SER A 188 -6.74 -15.08 -4.13
C SER A 188 -5.54 -14.15 -4.32
N HIS A 189 -4.67 -14.11 -3.33
CA HIS A 189 -3.42 -13.37 -3.35
C HIS A 189 -2.34 -14.08 -4.17
N ASN A 190 -2.28 -15.43 -4.20
CA ASN A 190 -1.11 -16.13 -4.76
C ASN A 190 -1.40 -16.96 -6.04
N ASN A 191 -2.65 -17.36 -6.27
CA ASN A 191 -2.99 -18.28 -7.36
C ASN A 191 -4.47 -18.18 -7.77
N ASP A 192 -4.99 -19.19 -8.49
CA ASP A 192 -6.38 -19.22 -8.98
C ASP A 192 -7.38 -19.81 -7.97
N THR A 193 -6.92 -20.22 -6.78
CA THR A 193 -7.73 -20.85 -5.73
C THR A 193 -7.94 -19.89 -4.56
N ILE A 194 -9.20 -19.61 -4.27
CA ILE A 194 -9.63 -18.70 -3.21
C ILE A 194 -9.81 -19.51 -1.93
N ILE A 195 -8.91 -19.36 -0.95
CA ILE A 195 -8.95 -20.03 0.35
C ILE A 195 -8.54 -19.07 1.48
N PRO A 196 -9.02 -19.27 2.72
CA PRO A 196 -8.77 -18.32 3.82
C PRO A 196 -7.30 -17.95 4.04
N GLU A 197 -6.39 -18.89 3.79
CA GLU A 197 -4.95 -18.72 3.99
C GLU A 197 -4.30 -17.78 2.97
N ASN A 198 -4.97 -17.48 1.85
CA ASN A 198 -4.44 -16.64 0.79
C ASN A 198 -5.44 -15.56 0.32
N PHE A 199 -6.37 -15.15 1.18
CA PHE A 199 -7.36 -14.17 0.80
C PHE A 199 -6.74 -12.85 0.37
N ASN A 200 -7.16 -12.42 -0.80
CA ASN A 200 -7.22 -11.04 -1.22
C ASN A 200 -8.71 -10.70 -1.38
N VAL A 201 -9.09 -9.45 -1.18
CA VAL A 201 -10.41 -8.98 -1.60
C VAL A 201 -10.26 -7.88 -2.63
N MET A 202 -11.04 -7.98 -3.70
CA MET A 202 -11.26 -6.86 -4.59
C MET A 202 -12.26 -5.94 -3.91
N ILE A 203 -11.90 -4.67 -3.71
CA ILE A 203 -12.77 -3.67 -3.13
C ILE A 203 -13.44 -2.91 -4.27
N VAL A 204 -14.77 -2.88 -4.30
CA VAL A 204 -15.52 -2.07 -5.25
C VAL A 204 -16.24 -0.99 -4.50
N LEU A 205 -16.14 0.24 -4.99
CA LEU A 205 -16.84 1.39 -4.43
C LEU A 205 -17.60 2.13 -5.53
N GLU A 206 -18.80 2.55 -5.18
CA GLU A 206 -19.68 3.40 -5.99
C GLU A 206 -19.79 4.75 -5.28
N VAL A 207 -19.42 5.82 -5.99
CA VAL A 207 -19.39 7.19 -5.45
C VAL A 207 -19.61 8.20 -6.57
N ASP A 208 -20.54 9.13 -6.38
CA ASP A 208 -20.83 10.22 -7.32
C ASP A 208 -20.97 9.77 -8.80
N GLY A 209 -21.57 8.60 -9.01
CA GLY A 209 -21.81 8.02 -10.34
C GLY A 209 -20.62 7.25 -10.95
N LEU A 210 -19.47 7.20 -10.28
CA LEU A 210 -18.33 6.38 -10.67
C LEU A 210 -18.38 5.02 -9.98
N ARG A 211 -17.97 3.96 -10.68
CA ARG A 211 -17.62 2.67 -10.08
C ARG A 211 -16.12 2.41 -10.17
N ILE A 212 -15.48 2.26 -9.01
CA ILE A 212 -14.02 2.10 -8.90
C ILE A 212 -13.71 0.74 -8.26
N ALA A 213 -12.78 -0.01 -8.84
CA ALA A 213 -12.29 -1.27 -8.29
C ALA A 213 -10.83 -1.14 -7.86
N HIS A 214 -10.53 -1.49 -6.61
CA HIS A 214 -9.18 -1.73 -6.13
C HIS A 214 -8.92 -3.22 -6.03
N MET A 215 -8.00 -3.70 -6.86
CA MET A 215 -7.78 -5.14 -7.02
C MET A 215 -6.85 -5.73 -5.95
N GLY A 216 -6.21 -4.88 -5.14
CA GLY A 216 -5.17 -5.30 -4.20
C GLY A 216 -4.07 -6.09 -4.89
N ASP A 217 -3.60 -7.12 -4.22
CA ASP A 217 -2.52 -7.98 -4.69
C ASP A 217 -3.06 -9.29 -5.27
N ILE A 218 -4.06 -9.18 -6.14
CA ILE A 218 -4.70 -10.34 -6.78
C ILE A 218 -3.69 -11.21 -7.55
N GLY A 219 -3.58 -12.47 -7.17
CA GLY A 219 -2.71 -13.48 -7.79
C GLY A 219 -3.40 -14.36 -8.81
N GLN A 220 -4.71 -14.20 -9.02
CA GLN A 220 -5.47 -14.93 -10.03
C GLN A 220 -4.99 -14.60 -11.45
N THR A 221 -5.03 -15.61 -12.32
CA THR A 221 -4.84 -15.48 -13.77
C THR A 221 -6.12 -15.00 -14.43
N PHE A 222 -7.27 -15.51 -13.98
CA PHE A 222 -8.59 -15.13 -14.48
C PHE A 222 -9.59 -14.97 -13.34
N LEU A 223 -10.50 -14.02 -13.50
CA LEU A 223 -11.68 -13.90 -12.66
C LEU A 223 -12.73 -14.96 -13.03
N THR A 224 -13.46 -15.45 -12.03
CA THR A 224 -14.62 -16.33 -12.24
C THR A 224 -15.81 -15.54 -12.80
N GLU A 225 -16.78 -16.26 -13.38
CA GLU A 225 -18.03 -15.63 -13.85
C GLU A 225 -18.80 -14.95 -12.71
N GLU A 226 -18.76 -15.52 -11.50
CA GLU A 226 -19.39 -14.94 -10.31
C GLU A 226 -18.69 -13.64 -9.90
N GLN A 227 -17.35 -13.63 -9.85
CA GLN A 227 -16.57 -12.43 -9.58
C GLN A 227 -16.85 -11.33 -10.60
N LEU A 228 -16.87 -11.66 -11.90
CA LEU A 228 -17.17 -10.69 -12.97
C LEU A 228 -18.59 -10.12 -12.85
N LYS A 229 -19.55 -10.95 -12.49
CA LYS A 229 -20.93 -10.52 -12.28
C LYS A 229 -21.06 -9.58 -11.08
N GLU A 230 -20.36 -9.85 -9.99
CA GLU A 230 -20.35 -8.98 -8.80
C GLU A 230 -19.60 -7.66 -9.06
N LEU A 231 -18.50 -7.68 -9.84
CA LEU A 231 -17.76 -6.48 -10.23
C LEU A 231 -18.60 -5.52 -11.08
N GLY A 232 -19.32 -6.05 -12.07
CA GLY A 232 -20.07 -5.24 -13.03
C GLY A 232 -19.17 -4.37 -13.91
N GLU A 233 -19.73 -3.29 -14.47
CA GLU A 233 -18.97 -2.34 -15.28
C GLU A 233 -18.14 -1.42 -14.38
N ILE A 234 -16.82 -1.45 -14.55
CA ILE A 234 -15.85 -0.65 -13.79
C ILE A 234 -15.40 0.55 -14.62
N ASP A 235 -15.43 1.75 -14.06
CA ASP A 235 -14.89 2.94 -14.71
C ASP A 235 -13.37 3.05 -14.51
N ILE A 236 -12.91 2.86 -13.27
CA ILE A 236 -11.51 3.01 -12.86
C ILE A 236 -11.06 1.76 -12.12
N ALA A 237 -9.95 1.16 -12.54
CA ALA A 237 -9.35 0.02 -11.86
C ALA A 237 -7.94 0.35 -11.36
N PHE A 238 -7.70 0.18 -10.06
CA PHE A 238 -6.34 0.08 -9.52
C PHE A 238 -5.82 -1.33 -9.72
N MET A 239 -4.74 -1.49 -10.48
CA MET A 239 -4.23 -2.80 -10.89
C MET A 239 -2.71 -2.92 -10.70
N GLN A 240 -2.28 -4.01 -10.08
CA GLN A 240 -0.86 -4.34 -9.94
C GLN A 240 -0.24 -4.94 -11.20
N PHE A 241 1.08 -4.79 -11.38
CA PHE A 241 1.81 -5.32 -12.55
C PHE A 241 3.08 -6.11 -12.22
N GLU A 242 3.71 -5.86 -11.07
CA GLU A 242 4.92 -6.53 -10.61
C GLU A 242 4.92 -6.70 -9.09
N ASN A 243 4.74 -7.94 -8.63
CA ASN A 243 4.78 -8.29 -7.22
C ASN A 243 5.10 -9.78 -7.08
N SER A 244 6.24 -10.10 -6.46
CA SER A 244 6.68 -11.49 -6.31
C SER A 244 5.82 -12.30 -5.35
N TYR A 245 5.21 -11.68 -4.34
CA TYR A 245 4.38 -12.38 -3.35
C TYR A 245 3.07 -12.90 -3.96
N SER A 246 2.46 -12.12 -4.86
CA SER A 246 1.26 -12.53 -5.59
C SER A 246 1.56 -13.29 -6.89
N SER A 247 2.85 -13.51 -7.17
CA SER A 247 3.32 -14.04 -8.47
C SER A 247 2.79 -13.21 -9.65
N MET A 248 2.72 -11.89 -9.49
CA MET A 248 2.37 -10.93 -10.54
C MET A 248 3.64 -10.46 -11.28
N SER A 249 3.63 -10.53 -12.61
CA SER A 249 4.74 -10.01 -13.42
C SER A 249 4.33 -9.73 -14.86
N LEU A 250 5.05 -8.83 -15.53
CA LEU A 250 4.87 -8.58 -16.96
C LEU A 250 5.01 -9.84 -17.82
N LYS A 251 5.81 -10.82 -17.37
CA LYS A 251 6.07 -12.08 -18.09
C LYS A 251 4.85 -13.00 -18.12
N ASN A 252 4.14 -13.16 -16.99
CA ASN A 252 2.99 -14.05 -16.92
C ASN A 252 1.69 -13.39 -17.42
N LYS A 253 1.70 -12.07 -17.58
CA LYS A 253 0.62 -11.27 -18.15
C LYS A 253 -0.71 -11.29 -17.38
N LYS A 254 -0.74 -11.77 -16.13
CA LYS A 254 -1.96 -11.86 -15.32
C LYS A 254 -2.67 -10.50 -15.21
N GLY A 255 -1.96 -9.44 -14.85
CA GLY A 255 -2.53 -8.09 -14.76
C GLY A 255 -3.17 -7.62 -16.07
N PHE A 256 -2.55 -7.92 -17.22
CA PHE A 256 -3.14 -7.60 -18.53
C PHE A 256 -4.39 -8.41 -18.84
N GLN A 257 -4.43 -9.70 -18.48
CA GLN A 257 -5.60 -10.56 -18.66
C GLN A 257 -6.77 -10.11 -17.79
N LEU A 258 -6.49 -9.73 -16.54
CA LEU A 258 -7.50 -9.19 -15.63
C LEU A 258 -8.07 -7.87 -16.17
N ILE A 259 -7.22 -6.96 -16.67
CA ILE A 259 -7.67 -5.73 -17.32
C ILE A 259 -8.55 -6.02 -18.55
N GLU A 260 -8.18 -7.01 -19.36
CA GLU A 260 -8.97 -7.42 -20.53
C GLU A 260 -10.35 -7.97 -20.14
N GLN A 261 -10.45 -8.73 -19.04
CA GLN A 261 -11.74 -9.21 -18.51
C GLN A 261 -12.59 -8.08 -17.92
N LEU A 262 -11.95 -7.15 -17.22
CA LEU A 262 -12.61 -6.06 -16.49
C LEU A 262 -13.03 -4.91 -17.42
N ASN A 263 -12.29 -4.72 -18.52
CA ASN A 263 -12.49 -3.69 -19.54
C ASN A 263 -12.79 -2.29 -18.97
N PRO A 264 -11.95 -1.76 -18.03
CA PRO A 264 -12.20 -0.46 -17.43
C PRO A 264 -11.87 0.67 -18.41
N LYS A 265 -12.42 1.86 -18.16
CA LYS A 265 -12.07 3.06 -18.95
C LYS A 265 -10.70 3.61 -18.56
N ILE A 266 -10.35 3.54 -17.29
CA ILE A 266 -9.06 3.98 -16.75
C ILE A 266 -8.41 2.87 -15.94
N VAL A 267 -7.11 2.68 -16.12
CA VAL A 267 -6.27 1.89 -15.23
C VAL A 267 -5.31 2.81 -14.50
N ILE A 268 -5.26 2.67 -13.17
CA ILE A 268 -4.24 3.27 -12.32
C ILE A 268 -3.29 2.15 -11.86
N PRO A 269 -2.03 2.13 -12.34
CA PRO A 269 -1.08 1.11 -11.94
C PRO A 269 -0.73 1.21 -10.44
N THR A 270 -0.75 0.08 -9.76
CA THR A 270 -0.17 -0.15 -8.43
C THR A 270 0.97 -1.15 -8.57
N HIS A 271 1.77 -1.39 -7.50
CA HIS A 271 2.83 -2.41 -7.46
C HIS A 271 3.51 -2.66 -8.81
N TYR A 272 4.33 -1.70 -9.24
CA TYR A 272 4.98 -1.72 -10.54
C TYR A 272 6.40 -1.14 -10.40
N THR A 273 7.30 -1.48 -11.34
CA THR A 273 8.61 -0.84 -11.44
C THR A 273 8.67 0.12 -12.63
N ASP A 274 9.69 0.97 -12.71
CA ASP A 274 9.88 1.84 -13.87
C ASP A 274 9.95 1.07 -15.21
N ASN A 275 10.31 -0.22 -15.19
CA ASN A 275 10.31 -1.07 -16.38
C ASN A 275 8.89 -1.46 -16.85
N THR A 276 7.88 -1.34 -15.99
CA THR A 276 6.47 -1.56 -16.36
C THR A 276 5.94 -0.43 -17.22
N LEU A 277 6.36 0.82 -16.99
CA LEU A 277 5.77 1.99 -17.65
C LEU A 277 5.88 1.94 -19.19
N PRO A 278 7.05 1.62 -19.79
CA PRO A 278 7.15 1.51 -21.25
C PRO A 278 6.25 0.41 -21.84
N VAL A 279 6.02 -0.68 -21.11
CA VAL A 279 5.15 -1.78 -21.56
C VAL A 279 3.67 -1.35 -21.55
N LEU A 280 3.27 -0.56 -20.54
CA LEU A 280 1.94 0.03 -20.49
C LEU A 280 1.74 1.04 -21.62
N GLU A 281 2.74 1.89 -21.87
CA GLU A 281 2.69 2.87 -22.94
C GLU A 281 2.61 2.23 -24.33
N GLU A 282 3.38 1.17 -24.57
CA GLU A 282 3.34 0.41 -25.82
C GLU A 282 1.95 -0.19 -26.04
N LYS A 283 1.30 -0.71 -24.99
CA LYS A 283 0.02 -1.41 -25.11
C LYS A 283 -1.20 -0.48 -25.14
N TYR A 284 -1.22 0.56 -24.30
CA TYR A 284 -2.40 1.39 -24.05
C TYR A 284 -2.24 2.85 -24.50
N GLY A 285 -1.07 3.22 -25.01
CA GLY A 285 -0.75 4.60 -25.37
C GLY A 285 -0.20 5.41 -24.19
N PRO A 286 0.03 6.73 -24.40
CA PRO A 286 0.72 7.57 -23.44
C PRO A 286 0.08 7.55 -22.04
N ILE A 287 0.93 7.47 -21.01
CA ILE A 287 0.48 7.57 -19.61
C ILE A 287 0.19 9.04 -19.30
N THR A 288 -0.97 9.31 -18.70
CA THR A 288 -1.29 10.65 -18.18
C THR A 288 -0.90 10.73 -16.72
N GLU A 289 0.02 11.62 -16.38
CA GLU A 289 0.51 11.81 -15.00
C GLU A 289 -0.23 12.92 -14.27
N PHE A 290 -0.50 12.69 -12.99
CA PHE A 290 -1.13 13.63 -12.08
C PHE A 290 -0.24 13.80 -10.84
N GLU A 291 -0.01 15.04 -10.44
CA GLU A 291 0.78 15.33 -9.23
C GLU A 291 -0.10 15.15 -8.00
N ASN A 292 0.20 14.12 -7.18
CA ASN A 292 -0.41 13.81 -5.89
C ASN A 292 -1.89 13.42 -5.89
N LYS A 293 -2.68 13.95 -6.84
CA LYS A 293 -4.13 13.89 -6.82
C LYS A 293 -4.75 13.88 -8.21
N LEU A 294 -5.86 13.17 -8.35
CA LEU A 294 -6.74 13.15 -9.51
C LEU A 294 -8.14 13.61 -9.08
N ALA A 295 -8.66 14.66 -9.71
CA ALA A 295 -10.06 15.08 -9.57
C ALA A 295 -10.82 14.66 -10.83
N ILE A 296 -11.84 13.80 -10.68
CA ILE A 296 -12.50 13.13 -11.81
C ILE A 296 -14.00 12.97 -11.59
N ALA A 297 -14.77 13.18 -12.65
CA ALA A 297 -16.20 12.92 -12.74
C ALA A 297 -16.53 12.06 -13.96
N THR A 298 -17.77 11.60 -14.06
CA THR A 298 -18.20 10.70 -15.15
C THR A 298 -17.98 11.27 -16.55
N GLU A 299 -18.09 12.59 -16.72
CA GLU A 299 -17.89 13.30 -17.98
C GLU A 299 -16.41 13.44 -18.39
N ASP A 300 -15.48 13.20 -17.47
CA ASP A 300 -14.03 13.22 -17.76
C ASP A 300 -13.52 11.87 -18.25
N LEU A 301 -14.34 10.81 -18.16
CA LEU A 301 -13.93 9.46 -18.53
C LEU A 301 -13.66 9.36 -20.05
N PRO A 302 -12.61 8.64 -20.47
CA PRO A 302 -12.29 8.47 -21.88
C PRO A 302 -13.40 7.70 -22.62
N GLU A 303 -13.78 8.16 -23.81
CA GLU A 303 -14.94 7.61 -24.54
C GLU A 303 -14.67 6.30 -25.32
N LYS A 304 -13.44 6.06 -25.77
CA LYS A 304 -13.18 5.06 -26.83
C LYS A 304 -12.07 4.06 -26.55
N ASN A 305 -11.13 4.40 -25.67
CA ASN A 305 -9.99 3.54 -25.34
C ASN A 305 -9.74 3.56 -23.84
N LEU A 306 -9.34 2.40 -23.31
CA LEU A 306 -8.72 2.31 -22.01
C LEU A 306 -7.51 3.24 -21.97
N THR A 307 -7.43 4.06 -20.92
CA THR A 307 -6.31 4.99 -20.70
C THR A 307 -5.59 4.65 -19.40
N VAL A 308 -4.27 4.87 -19.37
CA VAL A 308 -3.46 4.65 -18.16
C VAL A 308 -3.19 5.98 -17.49
N TYR A 309 -3.63 6.13 -16.25
CA TYR A 309 -3.36 7.28 -15.40
C TYR A 309 -2.38 6.91 -14.30
N ARG A 310 -1.43 7.80 -14.01
CA ARG A 310 -0.47 7.62 -12.93
C ARG A 310 -0.56 8.80 -11.99
N ILE A 311 -0.86 8.54 -10.72
CA ILE A 311 -0.86 9.56 -9.67
C ILE A 311 0.49 9.47 -8.98
N LEU A 312 1.32 10.49 -9.15
CA LEU A 312 2.64 10.59 -8.53
C LEU A 312 2.50 10.90 -7.04
N ASN A 313 3.36 10.34 -6.21
CA ASN A 313 3.38 10.59 -4.77
C ASN A 313 4.61 11.43 -4.41
N ASN A 314 4.44 12.73 -4.52
CA ASN A 314 5.44 13.78 -4.26
C ASN A 314 5.11 14.59 -2.99
N TYR A 315 4.27 14.03 -2.10
CA TYR A 315 4.00 14.63 -0.80
C TYR A 315 5.28 14.70 0.07
N LYS A 316 5.37 15.74 0.89
CA LYS A 316 6.52 16.06 1.77
C LYS A 316 6.00 16.40 3.15
N TYR A 317 6.20 15.47 4.08
CA TYR A 317 5.64 15.54 5.42
C TYR A 317 6.63 16.11 6.47
N LYS A 318 7.86 16.46 6.07
CA LYS A 318 8.97 16.88 6.95
C LYS A 318 9.85 17.93 6.30
#